data_AF-A0A1A2Z9E8-F1
#
_entry.id   AF-A0A1A2Z9E8-F1
#
_cell.length_a   1.000
_cell.length_b   1.000
_cell.length_c   1.000
_cell.angle_alpha   90.00
_cell.angle_beta   90.00
_cell.angle_gamma   90.00
#
_symmetry.space_group_name_H-M   'P 1'
#
loop_
_entity.id
_entity.type
_entity.pdbx_description
1 polymer ?
#
loop_
_entity_poly.entity_id
_entity_poly.type
_entity_poly.pdbx_seq_one_letter_code
_entity_poly.pdbx_strand_id
1 'polypeptide(L)'
;MILWMADVQFMWGAAVKRLKVGVARRFSTTTEKSLVSDLRTILAPEYAARAREIATRMTEPAKSVAAAADLVEEFAGLNGVG
;
A
#
# COMPACT_ATOMS: atom_id res chain seq x y z
N MET A 1 -3.22 -5.11 -6.55
CA MET A 1 -2.67 -6.48 -6.44
C MET A 1 -1.17 -6.38 -6.28
N ILE A 2 -0.56 -7.25 -5.47
CA ILE A 2 0.89 -7.32 -5.30
C ILE A 2 1.40 -8.66 -5.86
N LEU A 3 2.17 -8.60 -6.95
CA LEU A 3 2.94 -9.75 -7.41
C LEU A 3 4.36 -9.59 -6.88
N TRP A 4 4.71 -10.35 -5.85
CA TRP A 4 5.97 -10.14 -5.15
C TRP A 4 7.10 -10.95 -5.75
N MET A 5 8.26 -10.30 -5.87
CA MET A 5 9.54 -10.88 -6.29
C MET A 5 10.59 -10.86 -5.18
N ALA A 6 10.43 -9.94 -4.20
CA ALA A 6 11.36 -9.73 -3.09
C ALA A 6 10.63 -9.70 -1.74
N ASP A 7 11.36 -9.96 -0.65
CA ASP A 7 10.79 -10.21 0.68
C ASP A 7 10.01 -9.04 1.28
N VAL A 8 10.42 -7.79 1.00
CA VAL A 8 9.68 -6.61 1.46
C VAL A 8 8.26 -6.55 0.88
N GLN A 9 8.06 -6.99 -0.37
CA GLN A 9 6.75 -7.03 -1.01
C GLN A 9 5.87 -8.15 -0.43
N PHE A 10 6.46 -9.20 0.13
CA PHE A 10 5.74 -10.28 0.80
C PHE A 10 5.05 -9.77 2.08
N MET A 11 5.75 -8.98 2.90
CA MET A 11 5.19 -8.44 4.15
C MET A 11 3.97 -7.54 3.87
N TRP A 12 4.11 -6.57 2.97
CA TRP A 12 2.99 -5.70 2.58
C TRP A 12 1.87 -6.47 1.89
N GLY A 13 2.22 -7.47 1.06
CA GLY A 13 1.25 -8.37 0.43
C GLY A 13 0.40 -9.15 1.43
N ALA A 14 1.01 -9.64 2.52
CA ALA A 14 0.30 -10.34 3.58
C ALA A 14 -0.71 -9.43 4.30
N ALA A 15 -0.33 -8.18 4.59
CA ALA A 15 -1.23 -7.19 5.19
C ALA A 15 -2.42 -6.89 4.27
N VAL A 16 -2.17 -6.60 2.99
CA VAL A 16 -3.21 -6.33 1.97
C VAL A 16 -4.19 -7.49 1.84
N LYS A 17 -3.69 -8.73 1.84
CA LYS A 17 -4.51 -9.94 1.76
C LYS A 17 -5.34 -10.15 3.03
N ARG A 18 -4.75 -9.95 4.22
CA ARG A 18 -5.45 -10.07 5.52
C ARG A 18 -6.59 -9.07 5.66
N LEU A 19 -6.36 -7.85 5.20
CA LEU A 19 -7.34 -6.76 5.22
C LEU A 19 -8.42 -6.89 4.12
N LYS A 20 -8.29 -7.87 3.21
CA LYS A 20 -9.20 -8.08 2.08
C LYS A 20 -9.43 -6.81 1.24
N VAL A 21 -8.37 -6.04 1.07
CA VAL A 21 -8.32 -4.86 0.17
C VAL A 21 -7.47 -5.12 -1.06
N GLY A 22 -7.00 -6.35 -1.23
CA GLY A 22 -6.35 -6.81 -2.44
C GLY A 22 -5.93 -8.27 -2.32
N VAL A 23 -5.15 -8.71 -3.30
CA VAL A 23 -4.54 -10.03 -3.38
C VAL A 23 -3.03 -9.90 -3.52
N ALA A 24 -2.32 -10.88 -2.96
CA ALA A 24 -0.87 -10.99 -3.02
C ALA A 24 -0.47 -12.41 -3.41
N ARG A 25 0.47 -12.53 -4.36
CA ARG A 25 0.95 -13.81 -4.92
C ARG A 25 2.42 -13.70 -5.29
N ARG A 26 3.13 -14.83 -5.22
CA ARG A 26 4.51 -14.92 -5.73
C ARG A 26 4.49 -14.79 -7.25
N PHE A 27 5.28 -13.87 -7.81
CA PHE A 27 5.28 -13.64 -9.26
C PHE A 27 5.63 -14.91 -10.04
N SER A 28 6.63 -15.67 -9.57
CA SER A 28 7.10 -16.91 -10.23
C SER A 28 6.05 -18.02 -10.35
N THR A 29 4.93 -17.95 -9.62
CA THR A 29 3.83 -18.92 -9.69
C THR A 29 2.56 -18.36 -10.33
N THR A 30 2.65 -17.17 -10.92
CA THR A 30 1.51 -16.50 -11.56
C THR A 30 1.33 -17.00 -12.99
N THR A 31 0.12 -17.44 -13.30
CA THR A 31 -0.34 -17.76 -14.66
C THR A 31 -1.43 -16.77 -15.09
N GLU A 32 -1.70 -16.66 -16.39
CA GLU A 32 -2.79 -15.83 -16.92
C GLU A 32 -4.13 -16.16 -16.24
N LYS A 33 -4.46 -17.45 -16.10
CA LYS A 33 -5.68 -17.90 -15.40
C LYS A 33 -5.74 -17.40 -13.96
N SER A 34 -4.64 -17.51 -13.23
CA SER A 34 -4.57 -17.02 -11.85
C SER A 34 -4.67 -15.50 -11.77
N LEU A 35 -4.05 -14.79 -12.71
CA LEU A 35 -4.08 -13.34 -12.80
C LEU A 35 -5.49 -12.82 -13.06
N VAL A 36 -6.20 -13.41 -14.03
CA VAL A 36 -7.60 -13.04 -14.33
C VAL A 36 -8.51 -13.32 -13.12
N SER A 37 -8.31 -14.44 -12.43
CA SER A 37 -9.06 -14.77 -11.22
C SER A 37 -8.80 -13.75 -10.09
N ASP A 38 -7.54 -13.39 -9.89
CA ASP A 38 -7.11 -12.44 -8.87
C ASP A 38 -7.67 -11.03 -9.19
N LEU A 39 -7.67 -10.61 -10.46
CA LEU A 39 -8.27 -9.35 -10.92
C LEU A 39 -9.79 -9.31 -10.70
N ARG A 40 -10.51 -10.38 -11.07
CA ARG A 40 -11.96 -10.48 -10.82
C ARG A 40 -12.30 -10.36 -9.33
N THR A 41 -11.46 -10.95 -8.48
CA THR A 41 -11.62 -10.88 -7.02
C THR A 41 -11.48 -9.45 -6.51
N ILE A 42 -10.40 -8.74 -6.87
CA ILE A 42 -10.15 -7.39 -6.33
C ILE A 42 -11.09 -6.31 -6.89
N LEU A 43 -11.68 -6.55 -8.06
CA LEU A 43 -12.66 -5.65 -8.67
C LEU A 43 -14.07 -5.83 -8.12
N ALA A 44 -14.30 -6.85 -7.29
CA ALA A 44 -15.60 -7.07 -6.68
C ALA A 44 -15.95 -5.92 -5.71
N PRO A 45 -17.23 -5.49 -5.63
CA PRO A 45 -17.64 -4.30 -4.88
C PRO A 45 -17.22 -4.30 -3.40
N GLU A 46 -17.17 -5.47 -2.76
CA GLU A 46 -16.78 -5.64 -1.37
C GLU A 46 -15.30 -5.30 -1.13
N TYR A 47 -14.43 -5.51 -2.12
CA TYR A 47 -13.02 -5.10 -2.03
C TYR A 47 -12.90 -3.58 -2.10
N ALA A 48 -13.68 -2.94 -2.98
CA ALA A 48 -13.75 -1.47 -3.06
C ALA A 48 -14.33 -0.84 -1.79
N ALA A 49 -15.39 -1.44 -1.22
CA ALA A 49 -15.97 -0.98 0.04
C ALA A 49 -14.98 -1.08 1.20
N ARG A 50 -14.30 -2.22 1.36
CA ARG A 50 -13.26 -2.40 2.39
C ARG A 50 -12.08 -1.45 2.19
N ALA A 51 -11.64 -1.22 0.95
CA ALA A 51 -10.57 -0.27 0.67
C ALA A 51 -10.95 1.15 1.12
N ARG A 52 -12.20 1.57 0.88
CA ARG A 52 -12.72 2.85 1.37
C ARG A 52 -12.78 2.92 2.89
N GLU A 53 -13.26 1.86 3.55
CA GLU A 53 -13.30 1.79 5.01
C GLU A 53 -11.90 1.97 5.62
N ILE A 54 -10.89 1.29 5.08
CA ILE A 54 -9.52 1.42 5.56
C ILE A 54 -8.96 2.82 5.30
N ALA A 55 -9.27 3.42 4.14
CA ALA A 55 -8.82 4.77 3.83
C ALA A 55 -9.27 5.80 4.88
N THR A 56 -10.44 5.62 5.50
CA THR A 56 -10.90 6.51 6.60
C THR A 56 -10.06 6.43 7.87
N ARG A 57 -9.26 5.37 8.03
CA ARG A 57 -8.39 5.12 9.18
C ARG A 57 -6.93 5.51 8.92
N MET A 58 -6.62 5.97 7.71
CA MET A 58 -5.28 6.41 7.33
C MET A 58 -5.10 7.89 7.65
N THR A 59 -3.84 8.31 7.82
CA THR A 59 -3.51 9.74 7.92
C THR A 59 -3.93 10.45 6.64
N GLU A 60 -4.57 11.61 6.78
CA GLU A 60 -4.93 12.43 5.63
C GLU A 60 -3.68 12.83 4.83
N PRO A 61 -3.71 12.75 3.49
CA PRO A 61 -2.54 13.03 2.66
C PRO A 61 -1.92 14.41 2.94
N ALA A 62 -2.76 15.44 3.14
CA ALA A 62 -2.30 16.80 3.43
C ALA A 62 -1.49 16.88 4.74
N LYS A 63 -1.89 16.14 5.78
CA LYS A 63 -1.18 16.08 7.06
C LYS A 63 0.18 15.41 6.92
N SER A 64 0.26 14.33 6.13
CA SER A 64 1.52 13.67 5.84
C SER A 64 2.48 14.55 5.05
N VAL A 65 1.98 15.31 4.08
CA VAL A 65 2.80 16.26 3.29
C VAL A 65 3.35 17.37 4.18
N ALA A 66 2.51 18.00 4.99
CA ALA A 66 2.94 19.05 5.91
C ALA A 66 4.01 18.53 6.89
N ALA A 67 3.75 17.40 7.55
CA ALA A 67 4.70 16.82 8.49
C ALA A 67 6.04 16.46 7.84
N ALA A 68 6.04 15.99 6.59
CA ALA A 68 7.28 15.72 5.86
C ALA A 68 8.06 17.00 5.55
N ALA A 69 7.37 18.09 5.18
CA ALA A 69 8.01 19.38 4.94
C ALA A 69 8.61 19.94 6.24
N ASP A 70 7.83 19.95 7.32
CA ASP A 70 8.25 20.44 8.64
C ASP A 70 9.54 19.72 9.11
N LEU A 71 9.60 18.39 8.97
CA LEU A 71 10.78 17.59 9.35
C LEU A 71 12.03 17.93 8.52
N VAL A 72 11.86 18.20 7.23
CA VAL A 72 12.97 18.57 6.35
C VAL A 72 13.45 19.99 6.65
N GLU A 73 12.53 20.92 6.88
CA GLU A 73 12.83 22.31 7.24
C GLU A 73 13.52 22.40 8.61
N GLU A 74 13.05 21.64 9.60
CA GLU A 74 13.70 21.52 10.91
C GLU A 74 15.13 21.00 10.77
N PHE A 75 15.31 19.90 10.03
CA PHE A 75 16.65 19.34 9.81
C PHE A 75 17.59 20.32 9.09
N ALA A 76 17.11 21.03 8.07
CA ALA A 76 17.90 22.04 7.37
C ALA A 76 18.22 23.25 8.27
N GLY A 77 17.27 23.71 9.08
CA GLY A 77 17.44 24.80 10.03
C GLY A 77 18.45 24.47 11.14
N LEU A 78 18.47 23.23 11.62
CA LEU A 78 19.47 22.73 12.58
C LEU A 78 20.90 22.67 11.99
N ASN A 79 21.02 22.49 10.68
CA ASN A 79 22.31 22.44 9.98
C ASN A 79 22.75 23.79 9.37
N GLY A 80 21.88 24.80 9.39
CA GLY A 80 22.11 26.14 8.82
C GLY A 80 22.74 27.16 9.77
N VAL A 81 23.07 26.76 11.01
CA VAL A 81 23.82 27.57 11.97
C VAL A 81 25.21 26.94 12.13
N GLY A 82 26.08 27.22 11.16
CA GLY A 82 27.48 26.80 11.11
C GLY A 82 28.22 27.56 10.02
#